data_AF-A0A016WSY4-F1
#
_entry.id   AF-A0A016WSY4-F1
#
_cell.length_a   1.000
_cell.length_b   1.000
_cell.length_c   1.000
_cell.angle_alpha   90.00
_cell.angle_beta   90.00
_cell.angle_gamma   90.00
#
_symmetry.space_group_name_H-M   'P 1'
#
loop_
_entity.id
_entity.type
_entity.pdbx_description
1 polymer ?
#
loop_
_entity_poly.entity_id
_entity_poly.type
_entity_poly.pdbx_seq_one_letter_code
_entity_poly.pdbx_strand_id
1 'polypeptide(L)'
;MGTLAPSSDSFIAYLNKPIHRKEVLVIDDFCERFGLELIVRAHQMCLDGFWVTPSRRLLTLFSAPMYCNLYRNAGTVLDVDENLRCQLISMVPESRGCRDRVLRQNRLWDETVDYICERPLA
;
A
#
# COMPACT_ATOMS: atom_id res chain seq x y z
N MET A 1 6.69 7.44 33.82
CA MET A 1 7.78 6.87 33.00
C MET A 1 7.32 6.93 31.55
N GLY A 2 7.74 7.97 30.82
CA GLY A 2 7.34 8.16 29.42
C GLY A 2 8.14 7.24 28.51
N THR A 3 7.47 6.33 27.82
CA THR A 3 8.04 5.64 26.66
C THR A 3 8.30 6.70 25.60
N LEU A 4 9.57 7.03 25.37
CA LEU A 4 9.98 7.84 24.22
C LEU A 4 9.41 7.18 22.97
N ALA A 5 8.51 7.88 22.27
CA ALA A 5 8.05 7.43 20.97
C ALA A 5 9.30 7.20 20.08
N PRO A 6 9.40 6.06 19.40
CA PRO A 6 10.52 5.80 18.50
C PRO A 6 10.71 6.98 17.54
N SER A 7 11.95 7.35 17.25
CA SER A 7 12.24 8.37 16.22
C SER A 7 11.51 8.00 14.93
N SER A 8 11.09 8.99 14.15
CA SER A 8 10.35 8.77 12.89
C SER A 8 10.99 7.65 12.06
N ASP A 9 12.31 7.67 11.93
CA ASP A 9 13.09 6.72 11.13
C ASP A 9 13.02 5.28 11.67
N SER A 10 13.04 5.10 12.99
CA SER A 10 12.93 3.77 13.62
C SER A 10 11.52 3.19 13.53
N PHE A 11 10.49 4.03 13.57
CA PHE A 11 9.10 3.62 13.34
C PHE A 11 8.86 3.25 11.86
N ILE A 12 9.38 4.04 10.93
CA ILE A 12 9.35 3.70 9.49
C ILE A 12 10.06 2.37 9.23
N ALA A 13 11.24 2.16 9.82
CA ALA A 13 12.00 0.91 9.65
C ALA A 13 11.24 -0.31 10.21
N TYR A 14 10.51 -0.13 11.31
CA TYR A 14 9.65 -1.19 11.86
C TYR A 14 8.47 -1.51 10.95
N LEU A 15 7.79 -0.50 10.40
CA LEU A 15 6.63 -0.68 9.51
C LEU A 15 7.02 -1.28 8.15
N ASN A 16 8.23 -0.98 7.65
CA ASN A 16 8.74 -1.51 6.39
C ASN A 16 9.47 -2.84 6.53
N LYS A 17 9.35 -3.54 7.66
CA LYS A 17 9.91 -4.89 7.78
C LYS A 17 9.32 -5.79 6.69
N PRO A 18 10.15 -6.60 6.01
CA PRO A 18 9.65 -7.50 5.00
C PRO A 18 8.67 -8.49 5.62
N ILE A 19 7.49 -8.61 4.99
CA ILE A 19 6.50 -9.63 5.35
C ILE A 19 7.17 -11.00 5.28
N HIS A 20 7.05 -11.76 6.36
CA HIS A 20 7.70 -13.06 6.46
C HIS A 20 6.96 -14.09 5.59
N ARG A 21 7.68 -15.05 4.99
CA ARG A 21 7.13 -16.07 4.08
C ARG A 21 5.86 -16.78 4.60
N LYS A 22 5.74 -16.95 5.92
CA LYS A 22 4.56 -17.59 6.55
C LYS A 22 3.29 -16.74 6.46
N GLU A 23 3.40 -15.42 6.46
CA GLU A 23 2.25 -14.50 6.42
C GLU A 23 1.63 -14.45 5.01
N VAL A 24 2.43 -14.62 3.96
CA VAL A 24 1.95 -14.70 2.57
C VAL A 24 1.05 -15.92 2.37
N LEU A 25 1.39 -17.07 2.97
CA LEU A 25 0.60 -18.30 2.83
C LEU A 25 -0.80 -18.21 3.45
N VAL A 26 -0.96 -17.45 4.54
CA VAL A 26 -2.27 -17.28 5.19
C VAL A 26 -3.21 -16.42 4.34
N ILE A 27 -2.67 -15.39 3.70
CA ILE A 27 -3.42 -14.51 2.80
C ILE A 27 -3.92 -15.32 1.60
N ASP A 28 -3.02 -16.09 0.99
CA ASP A 28 -3.34 -16.87 -0.20
C ASP A 28 -4.39 -17.95 0.11
N ASP A 29 -4.25 -18.70 1.21
CA ASP A 29 -5.21 -19.71 1.68
C ASP A 29 -6.59 -19.09 2.00
N PHE A 30 -6.62 -17.94 2.68
CA PHE A 30 -7.87 -17.25 2.97
C PHE A 30 -8.59 -16.82 1.69
N CYS A 31 -7.86 -16.24 0.74
CA CYS A 31 -8.44 -15.85 -0.54
C CYS A 31 -9.00 -17.05 -1.31
N GLU A 32 -8.27 -18.17 -1.36
CA GLU A 32 -8.73 -19.40 -2.02
C GLU A 32 -9.97 -19.99 -1.37
N ARG A 33 -9.97 -20.07 -0.03
CA ARG A 33 -11.09 -20.62 0.73
C ARG A 33 -12.39 -19.86 0.53
N PHE A 34 -12.31 -18.54 0.37
CA PHE A 34 -13.50 -17.68 0.27
C PHE A 34 -13.75 -17.16 -1.16
N GLY A 35 -12.96 -17.59 -2.15
CA GLY A 35 -13.09 -17.15 -3.54
C GLY A 35 -12.86 -15.64 -3.72
N LEU A 36 -11.94 -15.06 -2.93
CA LEU A 36 -11.59 -13.64 -3.00
C LEU A 36 -10.36 -13.43 -3.88
N GLU A 37 -10.37 -12.35 -4.67
CA GLU A 37 -9.25 -11.99 -5.54
C GLU A 37 -8.26 -11.05 -4.84
N LEU A 38 -8.76 -10.17 -3.97
CA LEU A 38 -7.97 -9.14 -3.30
C LEU A 38 -8.54 -8.81 -1.92
N ILE A 39 -7.67 -8.74 -0.91
CA ILE A 39 -7.98 -8.14 0.38
C ILE A 39 -7.45 -6.71 0.37
N VAL A 40 -8.31 -5.74 0.66
CA VAL A 40 -7.92 -4.34 0.87
C VAL A 40 -8.02 -4.01 2.35
N ARG A 41 -6.93 -3.47 2.91
CA ARG A 41 -6.87 -3.05 4.32
C ARG A 41 -6.20 -1.70 4.47
N ALA A 42 -6.31 -1.11 5.66
CA ALA A 42 -5.59 0.12 6.02
C ALA A 42 -4.72 -0.10 7.26
N HIS A 43 -4.83 0.78 8.27
CA HIS A 43 -4.26 0.69 9.62
C HIS A 43 -2.74 0.81 9.72
N GLN A 44 -1.95 0.25 8.80
CA GLN A 44 -0.50 0.43 8.77
C GLN A 44 -0.14 1.60 7.86
N MET A 45 0.70 2.52 8.35
CA MET A 45 1.20 3.62 7.54
C MET A 45 2.22 3.10 6.53
N CYS A 46 2.00 3.47 5.26
CA CYS A 46 2.89 3.14 4.15
C CYS A 46 3.56 4.43 3.67
N LEU A 47 4.88 4.40 3.47
CA LEU A 47 5.64 5.60 3.09
C LEU A 47 5.19 6.18 1.74
N ASP A 48 4.77 5.32 0.80
CA ASP A 48 4.25 5.75 -0.50
C ASP A 48 2.72 5.76 -0.55
N GLY A 49 2.05 5.68 0.61
CA GLY A 49 0.60 5.69 0.74
C GLY A 49 -0.07 4.34 0.50
N PHE A 50 0.65 3.36 -0.05
CA PHE A 50 0.16 1.99 -0.18
C PHE A 50 1.30 0.96 -0.11
N TRP A 51 0.95 -0.31 0.04
CA TRP A 51 1.86 -1.45 -0.03
C TRP A 51 1.11 -2.70 -0.52
N VAL A 52 1.75 -3.53 -1.34
CA VAL A 52 1.15 -4.73 -1.94
C VAL A 52 2.03 -5.95 -1.65
N THR A 53 1.41 -7.09 -1.34
CA THR A 53 2.13 -8.37 -1.21
C THR A 53 2.70 -8.84 -2.55
N PRO A 54 3.76 -9.66 -2.56
CA PRO A 54 4.28 -10.25 -3.79
C PRO A 54 3.24 -11.03 -4.61
N SER A 55 2.28 -11.72 -3.94
CA SER A 55 1.17 -12.43 -4.60
C SER A 55 0.05 -11.51 -5.09
N ARG A 56 0.13 -10.19 -4.83
CA ARG A 56 -0.88 -9.18 -5.15
C ARG A 56 -2.28 -9.44 -4.56
N ARG A 57 -2.39 -10.33 -3.56
CA ARG A 57 -3.66 -10.67 -2.89
C ARG A 57 -3.98 -9.83 -1.65
N LEU A 58 -3.05 -8.99 -1.20
CA LEU A 58 -3.29 -8.02 -0.13
C LEU A 58 -2.74 -6.65 -0.51
N LEU A 59 -3.62 -5.65 -0.47
CA LEU A 59 -3.33 -4.23 -0.62
C LEU A 59 -3.53 -3.53 0.72
N THR A 60 -2.49 -2.87 1.20
CA THR A 60 -2.57 -1.93 2.33
C THR A 60 -2.60 -0.51 1.78
N LEU A 61 -3.58 0.29 2.22
CA LEU A 61 -3.73 1.71 1.90
C LEU A 61 -3.57 2.57 3.14
N PHE A 62 -3.03 3.77 2.94
CA PHE A 62 -2.94 4.78 3.97
C PHE A 62 -3.22 6.15 3.36
N SER A 63 -4.30 6.80 3.79
CA SER A 63 -4.83 7.99 3.09
C SER A 63 -4.50 9.32 3.79
N ALA A 64 -3.72 9.31 4.87
CA ALA A 64 -3.30 10.52 5.57
C ALA A 64 -1.88 10.93 5.14
N PRO A 65 -1.70 11.79 4.12
CA PRO A 65 -0.39 12.31 3.76
C PRO A 65 0.19 13.12 4.92
N MET A 66 1.51 13.12 5.04
CA MET A 66 2.22 13.78 6.15
C MET A 66 1.67 13.39 7.52
N TYR A 67 1.55 12.09 7.78
CA TYR A 67 0.91 11.58 9.00
C TYR A 67 1.47 12.25 10.26
N CYS A 68 0.57 12.73 11.13
CA CYS A 68 0.89 13.48 12.34
C CYS A 68 1.81 14.70 12.14
N ASN A 69 1.99 15.21 10.91
CA ASN A 69 3.01 16.19 10.53
C ASN A 69 4.46 15.78 10.86
N LEU A 70 4.70 14.48 11.08
CA LEU A 70 6.00 13.93 11.46
C LEU A 70 6.64 13.12 10.33
N TYR A 71 5.81 12.52 9.48
CA TYR A 71 6.27 11.62 8.43
C TYR A 71 6.15 12.29 7.05
N ARG A 72 7.00 11.88 6.11
CA ARG A 72 6.96 12.35 4.72
C ARG A 72 6.25 11.35 3.81
N ASN A 73 5.24 10.68 4.34
CA ASN A 73 4.49 9.68 3.58
C ASN A 73 3.51 10.35 2.61
N ALA A 74 3.28 9.69 1.48
CA ALA A 74 2.13 10.00 0.63
C ALA A 74 0.85 9.42 1.27
N GLY A 75 -0.30 9.93 0.82
CA GLY A 75 -1.60 9.31 1.06
C GLY A 75 -2.09 8.65 -0.23
N THR A 76 -2.78 7.52 -0.17
CA THR A 76 -3.37 6.87 -1.34
C THR A 76 -4.82 6.48 -1.06
N VAL A 77 -5.66 6.62 -2.08
CA VAL A 77 -7.02 6.07 -2.13
C VAL A 77 -7.12 5.06 -3.28
N LEU A 78 -8.07 4.14 -3.17
CA LEU A 78 -8.38 3.17 -4.21
C LEU A 78 -9.72 3.52 -4.84
N ASP A 79 -9.73 3.70 -6.15
CA ASP A 79 -10.93 3.80 -6.97
C ASP A 79 -11.26 2.41 -7.53
N VAL A 80 -12.53 2.01 -7.43
CA VAL A 80 -13.01 0.69 -7.85
C VAL A 80 -14.23 0.87 -8.75
N ASP A 81 -14.13 0.46 -10.01
CA ASP A 81 -15.22 0.60 -10.98
C ASP A 81 -16.24 -0.56 -10.92
N GLU A 82 -17.28 -0.47 -11.76
CA GLU A 82 -18.33 -1.48 -11.91
C GLU A 82 -17.85 -2.86 -12.36
N ASN A 83 -16.66 -2.94 -12.98
CA ASN A 83 -16.00 -4.16 -13.42
C ASN A 83 -14.95 -4.65 -12.39
N LEU A 84 -14.96 -4.09 -11.17
CA LEU A 84 -14.00 -4.36 -10.09
C LEU A 84 -12.55 -3.98 -10.42
N ARG A 85 -12.36 -3.13 -11.43
CA ARG A 85 -11.05 -2.60 -11.76
C ARG A 85 -10.61 -1.64 -10.68
N CYS A 86 -9.40 -1.85 -10.20
CA CYS A 86 -8.84 -1.18 -9.02
C CYS A 86 -7.71 -0.24 -9.44
N GLN A 87 -7.90 1.08 -9.27
CA GLN A 87 -6.92 2.13 -9.58
C GLN A 87 -6.44 2.85 -8.30
N LEU A 88 -5.14 3.07 -8.17
CA LEU A 88 -4.55 3.83 -7.06
C LEU A 88 -4.41 5.32 -7.41
N ILE A 89 -4.91 6.19 -6.53
CA ILE A 89 -4.78 7.64 -6.64
C ILE A 89 -3.99 8.16 -5.43
N SER A 90 -2.80 8.72 -5.68
CA SER A 90 -1.87 9.12 -4.62
C SER A 90 -1.76 10.64 -4.46
N MET A 91 -1.92 11.11 -3.22
CA MET A 91 -1.68 12.46 -2.74
C MET A 91 -0.26 12.55 -2.19
N VAL A 92 0.63 13.19 -2.94
CA VAL A 92 2.04 13.31 -2.56
C VAL A 92 2.33 14.72 -2.04
N PRO A 93 2.85 14.88 -0.81
CA PRO A 93 3.22 16.20 -0.30
C PRO A 93 4.41 16.79 -1.09
N GLU A 94 4.47 18.12 -1.22
CA GLU A 94 5.52 18.86 -1.94
C GLU A 94 6.92 18.82 -1.28
N SER A 95 7.11 17.93 -0.31
CA SER A 95 8.40 17.72 0.36
C SER A 95 9.45 17.16 -0.61
N ARG A 96 10.67 17.73 -0.58
CA ARG A 96 11.81 17.32 -1.42
C ARG A 96 11.97 15.79 -1.45
N GLY A 97 11.98 15.21 -2.66
CA GLY A 97 12.20 13.78 -2.91
C GLY A 97 10.98 12.86 -2.71
N CYS A 98 9.84 13.37 -2.23
CA CYS A 98 8.64 12.53 -2.03
C CYS A 98 7.98 12.14 -3.35
N ARG A 99 7.86 13.10 -4.29
CA ARG A 99 7.34 12.85 -5.64
C ARG A 99 8.20 11.83 -6.39
N ASP A 100 9.51 12.02 -6.40
CA ASP A 100 10.44 11.09 -7.08
C ASP A 100 10.41 9.69 -6.48
N ARG A 101 10.22 9.55 -5.16
CA ARG A 101 10.12 8.25 -4.50
C ARG A 101 8.86 7.50 -4.94
N VAL A 102 7.70 8.16 -4.88
CA VAL A 102 6.41 7.57 -5.28
C VAL A 102 6.41 7.21 -6.77
N LEU A 103 7.08 8.00 -7.61
CA LEU A 103 7.20 7.69 -9.04
C LEU A 103 8.23 6.57 -9.32
N ARG A 104 9.35 6.50 -8.61
CA ARG A 104 10.42 5.50 -8.85
C ARG A 104 10.20 4.14 -8.21
N GLN A 105 9.62 4.08 -7.01
CA GLN A 105 9.50 2.83 -6.22
C GLN A 105 8.23 2.05 -6.51
N ASN A 106 7.27 2.71 -7.12
CA ASN A 106 6.02 2.09 -7.48
C ASN A 106 6.26 1.27 -8.76
N ARG A 107 6.69 0.01 -8.56
CA ARG A 107 6.92 -1.00 -9.60
C ARG A 107 5.65 -1.44 -10.33
N LEU A 108 4.54 -0.74 -10.11
CA LEU A 108 3.31 -0.90 -10.86
C LEU A 108 3.34 0.02 -12.10
N TRP A 109 3.98 1.19 -12.07
CA TRP A 109 4.03 2.12 -13.20
C TRP A 109 4.76 1.55 -14.43
N ASP A 110 4.03 0.87 -15.30
CA ASP A 110 4.18 1.02 -16.75
C ASP A 110 3.14 2.08 -17.19
N GLU A 111 3.41 2.86 -18.23
CA GLU A 111 2.73 4.14 -18.55
C GLU A 111 1.26 4.00 -19.04
N THR A 112 0.59 2.90 -18.70
CA THR A 112 -0.81 2.60 -19.03
C THR A 112 -1.54 2.11 -17.79
N VAL A 113 -2.30 3.00 -17.14
CA VAL A 113 -3.39 2.75 -16.15
C VAL A 113 -3.39 1.34 -15.54
N ASP A 114 -2.78 1.18 -14.36
CA ASP A 114 -2.65 -0.13 -13.71
C ASP A 114 -3.97 -0.61 -13.09
N TYR A 115 -4.45 -1.75 -13.56
CA TYR A 115 -5.48 -2.55 -12.91
C TYR A 115 -4.83 -3.51 -11.92
N ILE A 116 -5.20 -3.43 -10.63
CA ILE A 116 -4.75 -4.41 -9.62
C ILE A 116 -5.47 -5.76 -9.80
N CYS A 117 -6.65 -5.75 -10.40
CA CYS A 117 -7.48 -6.90 -10.69
C CYS A 117 -8.25 -6.62 -12.00
N GLU A 118 -8.14 -7.53 -12.97
CA GLU A 118 -8.95 -7.54 -14.18
C GLU A 118 -9.67 -8.88 -14.24
N ARG A 119 -11.01 -8.87 -14.14
CA ARG A 119 -11.76 -10.04 -14.62
C ARG A 119 -11.69 -10.06 -16.14
N PRO A 120 -11.39 -11.21 -16.77
CA PRO A 120 -11.79 -11.42 -18.15
C PRO A 120 -13.30 -11.28 -18.22
N LEU A 121 -13.81 -10.46 -19.16
CA LEU A 121 -15.22 -10.50 -19.50
C LEU A 121 -15.55 -11.93 -19.94
N ALA A 122 -16.52 -12.55 -19.26
CA ALA A 122 -17.06 -13.85 -19.63
C ALA A 122 -17.83 -13.77 -20.95
#